data_AF-A0A8X6GX16-F1
#
_entry.id   AF-A0A8X6GX16-F1
#
_cell.length_a   1.000
_cell.length_b   1.000
_cell.length_c   1.000
_cell.angle_alpha   90.00
_cell.angle_beta   90.00
_cell.angle_gamma   90.00
#
_symmetry.space_group_name_H-M   'P 1'
#
loop_
_entity.id
_entity.type
_entity.pdbx_description
1 polymer ?
#
loop_
_entity_poly.entity_id
_entity_poly.type
_entity_poly.pdbx_seq_one_letter_code
_entity_poly.pdbx_strand_id
1 'polypeptide(L)'
;MFEENINQGSNAKGGSDLTQVKNEKINFQTAEDTVLLHTTLKKRFLGGYKHKLTGKIYHHAIIQTLPSPWKYEFVLRYNRDTQTIELRDKAQQTPKDASTQVQVRNIYLKTTADKILTPSDNYIYADHIKKEYSKKIIILQKVIRGWLAFKELLRRKEKALLQILWDNEEIRNKFKDDIEWLKDLEKRKSNPKSEDDFRLIFSDLQKWWNCESKGISEVRSGADFKAAMWLLINAEVLKIEEINQRKNLFQLEKCFQSREKFLKIAAEPKMWKTKKNAVQVETSTTLRARYVHELYQTLSMKYISPRDRVEALTNLKEFLKPYHSKLTDNLEQLASREIDLHLRGVKSSHLEGLQTRICNLFWQFSKKPTFNPEMQLLTKIKKNGAPPLHIMCCAACKCFYILPADSTDEVLGKSIIQNYFTKCKKCINIENEAWIRKDLELYKRILKLLISEEEKMPTKSSILYTLQPNDIGHLVDKIWKHQSCISGSKNDLELELTRFDMDKDWMPWNCLLVTRQETVALSKIPNSEIKYDKKFKENVFQKHIEARRYFSTIPRFLPYLTNFSCTKENTVSRR
;
A
#
# COMPACT_ATOMS: atom_id res chain seq x y z
N MET A 1 -23.86 40.13 15.05
CA MET A 1 -23.71 41.48 14.46
C MET A 1 -22.92 41.38 13.17
N PHE A 2 -23.37 41.76 11.98
CA PHE A 2 -24.68 42.03 11.36
C PHE A 2 -24.42 41.64 9.87
N GLU A 3 -25.23 40.76 9.28
CA GLU A 3 -26.24 41.05 8.23
C GLU A 3 -25.78 41.95 7.08
N GLU A 4 -26.11 41.58 5.85
CA GLU A 4 -26.97 42.44 5.02
C GLU A 4 -27.66 41.68 3.89
N ASN A 5 -28.94 42.02 3.75
CA ASN A 5 -29.97 41.43 2.93
C ASN A 5 -30.64 42.61 2.18
N ILE A 6 -31.03 42.38 0.92
CA ILE A 6 -32.32 42.80 0.34
C ILE A 6 -32.49 44.24 -0.26
N ASN A 7 -32.77 44.21 -1.57
CA ASN A 7 -33.71 44.98 -2.41
C ASN A 7 -33.61 46.49 -2.66
N GLN A 8 -33.70 46.82 -3.95
CA GLN A 8 -34.66 47.73 -4.65
C GLN A 8 -34.40 47.54 -6.17
N GLY A 9 -35.32 47.31 -7.13
CA GLY A 9 -36.76 47.40 -7.22
C GLY A 9 -37.19 48.56 -8.13
N SER A 10 -37.53 48.32 -9.42
CA SER A 10 -38.59 49.06 -10.15
C SER A 10 -38.75 48.70 -11.66
N ASN A 11 -39.88 48.06 -11.97
CA ASN A 11 -40.87 48.29 -13.04
C ASN A 11 -40.48 48.90 -14.41
N ALA A 12 -40.88 48.22 -15.50
CA ALA A 12 -41.68 48.82 -16.59
C ALA A 12 -42.42 47.75 -17.43
N LYS A 13 -43.63 48.11 -17.86
CA LYS A 13 -44.68 47.31 -18.52
C LYS A 13 -44.58 47.36 -20.06
N GLY A 14 -45.20 46.40 -20.77
CA GLY A 14 -45.82 46.66 -22.09
C GLY A 14 -45.89 45.51 -23.11
N GLY A 15 -47.10 44.92 -23.27
CA GLY A 15 -47.73 44.35 -24.49
C GLY A 15 -47.10 43.12 -25.17
N SER A 16 -47.68 41.90 -25.09
CA SER A 16 -48.79 41.33 -25.91
C SER A 16 -48.43 41.24 -27.41
N ASP A 17 -48.32 40.05 -28.02
CA ASP A 17 -49.45 39.16 -28.28
C ASP A 17 -49.22 37.66 -27.99
N LEU A 18 -50.24 37.08 -27.37
CA LEU A 18 -50.45 35.66 -27.09
C LEU A 18 -51.22 34.99 -28.24
N THR A 19 -50.86 33.75 -28.56
CA THR A 19 -51.88 32.71 -28.76
C THR A 19 -51.48 31.47 -27.95
N GLN A 20 -52.32 31.17 -26.96
CA GLN A 20 -52.22 30.03 -26.06
C GLN A 20 -52.66 28.75 -26.79
N VAL A 21 -51.97 27.64 -26.55
CA VAL A 21 -52.60 26.31 -26.63
C VAL A 21 -52.54 25.70 -25.24
N LYS A 22 -53.73 25.43 -24.71
CA LYS A 22 -54.02 24.92 -23.38
C LYS A 22 -53.45 23.50 -23.20
N ASN A 23 -52.88 23.27 -22.03
CA ASN A 23 -52.62 21.94 -21.49
C ASN A 23 -53.94 21.26 -21.13
N GLU A 24 -54.27 20.16 -21.81
CA GLU A 24 -55.25 19.20 -21.33
C GLU A 24 -54.53 18.00 -20.73
N LYS A 25 -54.77 17.80 -19.43
CA LYS A 25 -54.47 16.57 -18.71
C LYS A 25 -55.40 15.48 -19.24
N ILE A 26 -54.86 14.36 -19.69
CA ILE A 26 -55.64 13.14 -19.90
C ILE A 26 -55.02 12.02 -19.08
N ASN A 27 -55.78 11.60 -18.07
CA ASN A 27 -55.55 10.42 -17.26
C ASN A 27 -55.91 9.16 -18.05
N PHE A 28 -55.17 8.08 -17.77
CA PHE A 28 -55.38 6.74 -18.28
C PHE A 28 -56.82 6.23 -18.04
N GLN A 29 -57.43 5.67 -19.08
CA GLN A 29 -58.34 4.54 -18.96
C GLN A 29 -58.28 3.66 -20.22
N THR A 30 -58.37 2.37 -19.94
CA THR A 30 -58.33 1.19 -20.83
C THR A 30 -59.37 1.22 -21.94
N ALA A 31 -58.95 0.95 -23.18
CA ALA A 31 -59.73 0.22 -24.17
C ALA A 31 -58.80 -0.20 -25.32
N GLU A 32 -58.98 -1.44 -25.73
CA GLU A 32 -58.41 -2.07 -26.91
C GLU A 32 -58.74 -1.24 -28.16
N ASP A 33 -57.72 -0.90 -28.95
CA ASP A 33 -57.82 -0.79 -30.40
C ASP A 33 -56.40 -0.65 -30.97
N THR A 34 -55.84 -1.79 -31.39
CA THR A 34 -54.61 -1.84 -32.18
C THR A 34 -54.86 -1.25 -33.55
N VAL A 35 -54.76 0.07 -33.67
CA VAL A 35 -54.65 0.73 -34.97
C VAL A 35 -53.20 0.59 -35.43
N LEU A 36 -52.94 -0.40 -36.29
CA LEU A 36 -51.72 -0.48 -37.09
C LEU A 36 -51.63 0.77 -37.97
N LEU A 37 -50.98 1.81 -37.46
CA LEU A 37 -50.49 2.92 -38.28
C LEU A 37 -49.39 2.35 -39.17
N HIS A 38 -49.78 1.81 -40.33
CA HIS A 38 -48.88 1.67 -41.47
C HIS A 38 -48.45 3.09 -41.88
N THR A 39 -47.45 3.61 -41.18
CA THR A 39 -46.70 4.76 -41.62
C THR A 39 -45.95 4.31 -42.86
N THR A 40 -46.54 4.56 -44.01
CA THR A 40 -45.84 4.50 -45.28
C THR A 40 -44.71 5.54 -45.19
N LEU A 41 -43.51 5.07 -44.84
CA LEU A 41 -42.31 5.90 -44.75
C LEU A 41 -42.10 6.55 -46.12
N LYS A 42 -42.51 7.81 -46.25
CA LYS A 42 -42.23 8.63 -47.44
C LYS A 42 -40.71 8.66 -47.61
N LYS A 43 -40.24 8.23 -48.78
CA LYS A 43 -38.82 8.28 -49.14
C LYS A 43 -38.29 9.68 -48.87
N ARG A 44 -37.28 9.82 -47.99
CA ARG A 44 -36.63 11.11 -47.70
C ARG A 44 -36.07 11.68 -49.01
N PHE A 45 -36.41 12.92 -49.32
CA PHE A 45 -35.85 13.62 -50.47
C PHE A 45 -34.40 14.00 -50.16
N LEU A 46 -33.44 13.40 -50.87
CA LEU A 46 -32.01 13.56 -50.64
C LEU A 46 -31.33 14.34 -51.77
N GLY A 47 -32.11 15.12 -52.51
CA GLY A 47 -31.66 15.81 -53.70
C GLY A 47 -31.74 14.97 -54.98
N GLY A 48 -31.44 15.62 -56.09
CA GLY A 48 -31.51 15.06 -57.44
C GLY A 48 -31.29 16.14 -58.50
N TYR A 49 -31.28 15.74 -59.76
CA TYR A 49 -31.10 16.66 -60.89
C TYR A 49 -32.35 16.69 -61.77
N LYS A 50 -32.73 17.88 -62.24
CA LYS A 50 -33.81 18.07 -63.22
C LYS A 50 -33.20 18.30 -64.60
N HIS A 51 -33.58 17.48 -65.56
CA HIS A 51 -33.15 17.69 -66.95
C HIS A 51 -33.88 18.90 -67.54
N LYS A 52 -33.14 19.92 -68.01
CA LYS A 52 -33.72 21.22 -68.40
C LYS A 52 -34.66 21.17 -69.61
N LEU A 53 -34.41 20.29 -70.59
CA LEU A 53 -35.20 20.21 -71.82
C LEU A 53 -36.40 19.26 -71.76
N THR A 54 -36.32 18.17 -71.00
CA THR A 54 -37.40 17.15 -70.90
C THR A 54 -38.17 17.21 -69.58
N GLY A 55 -37.72 18.03 -68.63
CA GLY A 55 -38.39 18.25 -67.34
C GLY A 55 -38.35 17.08 -66.36
N LYS A 56 -37.83 15.91 -66.74
CA LYS A 56 -37.75 14.73 -65.87
C LYS A 56 -36.78 14.96 -64.70
N ILE A 57 -37.18 14.51 -63.51
CA ILE A 57 -36.44 14.65 -62.26
C ILE A 57 -35.82 13.30 -61.91
N TYR A 58 -34.51 13.25 -61.77
CA TYR A 58 -33.76 12.07 -61.33
C TYR A 58 -33.37 12.25 -59.87
N HIS A 59 -33.82 11.35 -59.00
CA HIS A 59 -33.44 11.35 -57.58
C HIS A 59 -32.20 10.49 -57.37
N HIS A 60 -31.32 10.90 -56.43
CA HIS A 60 -30.22 10.04 -56.01
C HIS A 60 -30.75 8.73 -55.41
N ALA A 61 -30.14 7.60 -55.79
CA ALA A 61 -30.49 6.29 -55.27
C ALA A 61 -29.81 6.04 -53.91
N ILE A 62 -30.52 5.39 -52.98
CA ILE A 62 -29.95 4.77 -51.79
C ILE A 62 -30.16 3.26 -51.93
N ILE A 63 -29.16 2.48 -51.52
CA ILE A 63 -29.20 1.02 -51.46
C ILE A 63 -30.27 0.59 -50.45
N GLN A 64 -31.21 -0.22 -50.92
CA GLN A 64 -32.44 -0.61 -50.24
C GLN A 64 -32.27 -1.95 -49.51
N THR A 65 -31.42 -2.01 -48.50
CA THR A 65 -31.51 -3.06 -47.48
C THR A 65 -31.51 -2.41 -46.11
N LEU A 66 -32.65 -2.51 -45.41
CA LEU A 66 -32.74 -2.15 -44.00
C LEU A 66 -31.90 -3.17 -43.22
N PRO A 67 -31.04 -2.74 -42.27
CA PRO A 67 -30.37 -3.67 -41.38
C PRO A 67 -31.41 -4.50 -40.60
N SER A 68 -31.06 -5.74 -40.27
CA SER A 68 -31.92 -6.63 -39.47
C SER A 68 -32.34 -5.93 -38.17
N PRO A 69 -33.62 -6.00 -37.75
CA PRO A 69 -34.06 -5.40 -36.51
C PRO A 69 -33.26 -5.98 -35.33
N TRP A 70 -32.71 -5.09 -34.51
CA TRP A 70 -31.90 -5.45 -33.34
C TRP A 70 -32.76 -6.22 -32.33
N LYS A 71 -32.24 -7.34 -31.79
CA LYS A 71 -32.99 -8.30 -30.96
C LYS A 71 -33.28 -7.85 -29.52
N TYR A 72 -32.94 -6.63 -29.12
CA TYR A 72 -33.09 -6.16 -27.73
C TYR A 72 -33.85 -4.83 -27.68
N GLU A 73 -34.78 -4.71 -26.73
CA GLU A 73 -35.40 -3.43 -26.37
C GLU A 73 -34.33 -2.51 -25.77
N PHE A 74 -33.98 -1.44 -26.49
CA PHE A 74 -33.13 -0.40 -25.95
C PHE A 74 -33.99 0.63 -25.21
N VAL A 75 -33.61 0.95 -23.98
CA VAL A 75 -34.13 2.13 -23.29
C VAL A 75 -33.42 3.34 -23.90
N LEU A 76 -34.17 4.22 -24.58
CA LEU A 76 -33.66 5.50 -25.07
C LEU A 76 -33.10 6.33 -23.90
N ARG A 77 -31.79 6.55 -23.90
CA ARG A 77 -31.12 7.46 -22.97
C ARG A 77 -30.70 8.72 -23.73
N TYR A 78 -31.08 9.87 -23.20
CA TYR A 78 -30.72 11.17 -23.76
C TYR A 78 -29.49 11.72 -23.01
N ASN A 79 -28.41 12.02 -23.74
CA ASN A 79 -27.29 12.79 -23.20
C ASN A 79 -27.40 14.25 -23.67
N ARG A 80 -26.99 15.19 -22.81
CA ARG A 80 -26.96 16.64 -23.08
C ARG A 80 -25.55 17.17 -23.35
N ASP A 81 -24.63 16.30 -23.76
CA ASP A 81 -23.25 16.69 -24.00
C ASP A 81 -23.19 17.64 -25.21
N THR A 82 -22.65 18.84 -25.00
CA THR A 82 -22.39 19.81 -26.06
C THR A 82 -20.89 20.01 -26.20
N GLN A 83 -20.42 20.12 -27.44
CA GLN A 83 -19.02 20.47 -27.69
C GLN A 83 -18.83 21.96 -27.40
N THR A 84 -17.96 22.29 -26.45
CA THR A 84 -17.50 23.67 -26.24
C THR A 84 -16.40 23.98 -27.26
N ILE A 85 -16.67 24.93 -28.16
CA ILE A 85 -15.72 25.37 -29.20
C ILE A 85 -15.39 26.85 -28.95
N GLU A 86 -14.10 27.20 -29.02
CA GLU A 86 -13.68 28.61 -29.07
C GLU A 86 -14.08 29.21 -30.42
N LEU A 87 -15.16 30.00 -30.44
CA LEU A 87 -15.55 30.79 -31.61
C LEU A 87 -14.60 31.98 -31.75
N ARG A 88 -14.06 32.19 -32.95
CA ARG A 88 -13.23 33.37 -33.28
C ARG A 88 -13.78 34.03 -34.53
N ASP A 89 -14.04 35.32 -34.45
CA ASP A 89 -14.50 36.11 -35.59
C ASP A 89 -13.32 36.41 -36.52
N LYS A 90 -13.54 36.22 -37.82
CA LYS A 90 -12.59 36.59 -38.87
C LYS A 90 -13.26 37.56 -39.84
N ALA A 91 -12.73 38.77 -39.91
CA ALA A 91 -13.20 39.75 -40.89
C ALA A 91 -12.62 39.44 -42.29
N GLN A 92 -13.44 39.63 -43.32
CA GLN A 92 -13.03 39.55 -44.73
C GLN A 92 -13.42 40.85 -45.43
N GLN A 93 -12.49 41.42 -46.19
CA GLN A 93 -12.74 42.63 -46.99
C GLN A 93 -12.73 42.27 -48.49
N THR A 94 -13.75 42.73 -49.23
CA THR A 94 -13.82 42.58 -50.69
C THR A 94 -13.01 43.69 -51.38
N PRO A 95 -12.41 43.43 -52.56
CA PRO A 95 -11.72 44.46 -53.33
C PRO A 95 -12.69 45.58 -53.69
N LYS A 96 -12.20 46.82 -53.63
CA LYS A 96 -12.95 48.02 -54.06
C LYS A 96 -12.22 48.62 -55.24
N ASP A 97 -12.88 48.62 -56.39
CA ASP A 97 -12.35 49.25 -57.59
C ASP A 97 -12.73 50.73 -57.60
N ALA A 98 -11.75 51.57 -57.91
CA ALA A 98 -11.95 52.99 -58.15
C ALA A 98 -11.34 53.32 -59.52
N SER A 99 -12.13 53.95 -60.39
CA SER A 99 -11.66 54.43 -61.68
C SER A 99 -11.53 55.95 -61.65
N THR A 100 -10.48 56.45 -62.30
CA THR A 100 -10.23 57.89 -62.46
C THR A 100 -10.20 58.20 -63.95
N GLN A 101 -11.00 59.16 -64.39
CA GLN A 101 -11.00 59.63 -65.76
C GLN A 101 -10.29 60.98 -65.85
N VAL A 102 -9.27 61.07 -66.70
CA VAL A 102 -8.53 62.33 -66.93
C VAL A 102 -9.38 63.24 -67.82
N GLN A 103 -9.34 64.55 -67.54
CA GLN A 103 -10.03 65.54 -68.36
C GLN A 103 -9.36 65.67 -69.74
N VAL A 104 -10.10 65.36 -70.81
CA VAL A 104 -9.64 65.45 -72.20
C VAL A 104 -10.56 66.40 -72.97
N ARG A 105 -10.00 67.16 -73.92
CA ARG A 105 -10.80 68.02 -74.81
C ARG A 105 -11.85 67.16 -75.53
N ASN A 106 -13.11 67.62 -75.50
CA ASN A 106 -14.31 67.00 -76.09
C ASN A 106 -14.97 65.86 -75.30
N ILE A 107 -14.63 65.67 -74.01
CA ILE A 107 -15.37 64.76 -73.11
C ILE A 107 -15.86 65.55 -71.89
N TYR A 108 -17.16 65.50 -71.62
CA TYR A 108 -17.76 66.15 -70.44
C TYR A 108 -17.59 65.28 -69.19
N LEU A 109 -17.02 65.84 -68.13
CA LEU A 109 -16.87 65.20 -66.82
C LEU A 109 -17.57 66.04 -65.75
N LYS A 110 -18.28 65.38 -64.84
CA LYS A 110 -19.03 66.02 -63.76
C LYS A 110 -18.13 66.20 -62.53
N THR A 111 -17.61 67.40 -62.33
CA THR A 111 -16.69 67.77 -61.21
C THR A 111 -17.44 68.21 -59.94
N THR A 112 -18.77 68.15 -59.90
CA THR A 112 -19.58 68.78 -58.84
C THR A 112 -19.40 68.15 -57.45
N ALA A 113 -18.91 66.91 -57.35
CA ALA A 113 -18.69 66.21 -56.08
C ALA A 113 -17.21 66.19 -55.67
N ASP A 114 -16.32 66.77 -56.48
CA ASP A 114 -14.89 66.75 -56.25
C ASP A 114 -14.51 67.76 -55.16
N LYS A 115 -13.53 67.38 -54.32
CA LYS A 115 -13.01 68.23 -53.26
C LYS A 115 -11.58 68.62 -53.59
N ILE A 116 -11.30 69.92 -53.63
CA ILE A 116 -9.94 70.45 -53.78
C ILE A 116 -9.30 70.46 -52.40
N LEU A 117 -8.25 69.66 -52.23
CA LEU A 117 -7.46 69.61 -50.99
C LEU A 117 -6.18 70.43 -51.18
N THR A 118 -5.86 71.30 -50.24
CA THR A 118 -4.55 71.96 -50.18
C THR A 118 -3.53 71.03 -49.53
N PRO A 119 -2.30 70.94 -50.05
CA PRO A 119 -1.25 70.15 -49.39
C PRO A 119 -0.95 70.76 -48.03
N SER A 120 -0.89 69.91 -47.00
CA SER A 120 -0.40 70.32 -45.69
C SER A 120 1.13 70.36 -45.71
N ASP A 121 1.73 71.37 -45.09
CA ASP A 121 3.19 71.51 -44.96
C ASP A 121 3.86 70.34 -44.19
N ASN A 122 3.06 69.49 -43.54
CA ASN A 122 3.52 68.34 -42.76
C ASN A 122 3.50 67.03 -43.57
N TYR A 123 4.08 67.04 -44.77
CA TYR A 123 4.30 65.78 -45.49
C TYR A 123 5.40 64.96 -44.81
N ILE A 124 5.04 63.79 -44.28
CA ILE A 124 5.99 62.90 -43.60
C ILE A 124 6.52 61.89 -44.62
N TYR A 125 7.82 61.97 -44.96
CA TYR A 125 8.45 60.94 -45.78
C TYR A 125 8.43 59.58 -45.08
N ALA A 126 8.32 58.50 -45.87
CA ALA A 126 8.26 57.13 -45.37
C ALA A 126 9.43 56.77 -44.44
N ASP A 127 10.63 57.32 -44.68
CA ASP A 127 11.82 57.04 -43.87
C ASP A 127 11.77 57.69 -42.49
N HIS A 128 11.11 58.85 -42.34
CA HIS A 128 10.88 59.47 -41.03
C HIS A 128 9.93 58.61 -40.19
N ILE A 129 8.85 58.10 -40.78
CA ILE A 129 7.91 57.18 -40.11
C ILE A 129 8.63 55.90 -39.67
N LYS A 130 9.44 55.29 -40.54
CA LYS A 130 10.23 54.10 -40.21
C LYS A 130 11.20 54.34 -39.04
N LYS A 131 11.88 55.50 -39.00
CA LYS A 131 12.78 55.88 -37.90
C LYS A 131 12.01 56.05 -36.59
N GLU A 132 10.83 56.67 -36.61
CA GLU A 132 9.99 56.80 -35.41
C GLU A 132 9.48 55.46 -34.91
N TYR A 133 9.00 54.59 -35.82
CA TYR A 133 8.59 53.23 -35.45
C TYR A 133 9.74 52.46 -34.85
N SER A 134 10.95 52.55 -35.41
CA SER A 134 12.13 51.89 -34.85
C SER A 134 12.41 52.32 -33.41
N LYS A 135 12.35 53.64 -33.11
CA LYS A 135 12.51 54.17 -31.75
C LYS A 135 11.41 53.66 -30.80
N LYS A 136 10.15 53.68 -31.23
CA LYS A 136 9.00 53.20 -30.43
C LYS A 136 9.08 51.68 -30.19
N ILE A 137 9.51 50.90 -31.18
CA ILE A 137 9.71 49.45 -31.07
C ILE A 137 10.80 49.15 -30.04
N ILE A 138 11.91 49.89 -30.01
CA ILE A 138 12.98 49.70 -29.00
C ILE A 138 12.44 49.92 -27.59
N ILE A 139 11.61 50.95 -27.39
CA ILE A 139 10.97 51.23 -26.09
C ILE A 139 10.05 50.07 -25.69
N LEU A 140 9.18 49.62 -26.60
CA LEU A 140 8.29 48.48 -26.37
C LEU A 140 9.08 47.21 -26.04
N GLN A 141 10.14 46.91 -26.79
CA GLN A 141 11.01 45.77 -26.53
C GLN A 141 11.66 45.84 -25.16
N LYS A 142 12.12 47.02 -24.71
CA LYS A 142 12.69 47.21 -23.38
C LYS A 142 11.66 46.90 -22.28
N VAL A 143 10.44 47.42 -22.41
CA VAL A 143 9.36 47.16 -21.45
C VAL A 143 8.95 45.69 -21.44
N ILE A 144 8.78 45.08 -22.62
CA ILE A 144 8.41 43.66 -22.74
C ILE A 144 9.49 42.75 -22.14
N ARG A 145 10.78 43.02 -22.39
CA ARG A 145 11.88 42.26 -21.79
C ARG A 145 11.86 42.37 -20.26
N GLY A 146 11.60 43.55 -19.71
CA GLY A 146 11.43 43.74 -18.27
C GLY A 146 10.23 42.97 -17.69
N TRP A 147 9.08 43.04 -18.36
CA TRP A 147 7.88 42.29 -17.95
C TRP A 147 8.09 40.77 -18.01
N LEU A 148 8.74 40.25 -19.05
CA LEU A 148 9.08 38.83 -19.16
C LEU A 148 10.03 38.38 -18.04
N ALA A 149 11.05 39.18 -17.72
CA ALA A 149 11.96 38.90 -16.60
C ALA A 149 11.23 38.89 -15.26
N PHE A 150 10.32 39.85 -15.03
CA PHE A 150 9.50 39.90 -13.81
C PHE A 150 8.55 38.69 -13.70
N LYS A 151 7.91 38.29 -14.81
CA LYS A 151 7.05 37.10 -14.85
C LYS A 151 7.83 35.81 -14.53
N GLU A 152 9.05 35.69 -15.04
CA GLU A 152 9.92 34.56 -14.72
C GLU A 152 10.39 34.58 -13.26
N LEU A 153 10.67 35.75 -12.69
CA LEU A 153 10.99 35.90 -11.27
C LEU A 153 9.82 35.44 -10.39
N LEU A 154 8.59 35.87 -10.70
CA LEU A 154 7.39 35.42 -9.98
C LEU A 154 7.23 33.91 -10.05
N ARG A 155 7.39 33.31 -11.24
CA ARG A 155 7.33 31.86 -11.42
C ARG A 155 8.37 31.11 -10.58
N ARG A 156 9.60 31.64 -10.49
CA ARG A 156 10.67 31.06 -9.65
C ARG A 156 10.37 31.21 -8.17
N LYS A 157 9.84 32.36 -7.75
CA LYS A 157 9.42 32.62 -6.37
C LYS A 157 8.29 31.68 -5.94
N GLU A 158 7.28 31.50 -6.78
CA GLU A 158 6.18 30.55 -6.56
C GLU A 158 6.71 29.13 -6.40
N LYS A 159 7.60 28.68 -7.31
CA LYS A 159 8.23 27.35 -7.20
C LYS A 159 9.03 27.18 -5.90
N ALA A 160 9.82 28.18 -5.52
CA ALA A 160 10.59 28.13 -4.28
C ALA A 160 9.70 28.08 -3.03
N LEU A 161 8.60 28.86 -3.02
CA LEU A 161 7.62 28.83 -1.94
C LEU A 161 6.90 27.47 -1.86
N LEU A 162 6.49 26.91 -3.00
CA LEU A 162 5.88 25.58 -3.06
C LEU A 162 6.83 24.50 -2.53
N GLN A 163 8.12 24.57 -2.88
CA GLN A 163 9.13 23.64 -2.35
C GLN A 163 9.25 23.74 -0.83
N ILE A 164 9.31 24.96 -0.27
CA ILE A 164 9.37 25.15 1.20
C ILE A 164 8.10 24.62 1.88
N LEU A 165 6.93 24.81 1.27
CA LEU A 165 5.66 24.28 1.80
C LEU A 165 5.65 22.75 1.79
N TRP A 166 6.10 22.12 0.69
CA TRP A 166 6.23 20.67 0.60
C TRP A 166 7.22 20.11 1.61
N ASP A 167 8.42 20.68 1.71
CA ASP A 167 9.44 20.25 2.70
C ASP A 167 8.86 20.33 4.14
N ASN A 168 8.14 21.41 4.48
CA ASN A 168 7.51 21.56 5.79
C ASN A 168 6.36 20.58 6.03
N GLU A 169 5.57 20.29 5.00
CA GLU A 169 4.47 19.32 5.09
C GLU A 169 4.98 17.89 5.24
N GLU A 170 6.04 17.52 4.53
CA GLU A 170 6.71 16.23 4.71
C GLU A 170 7.23 16.05 6.14
N ILE A 171 7.89 17.08 6.70
CA ILE A 171 8.36 17.06 8.09
C ILE A 171 7.18 16.85 9.05
N ARG A 172 6.07 17.59 8.87
CA ARG A 172 4.87 17.44 9.69
C ARG A 172 4.26 16.05 9.58
N ASN A 173 4.23 15.47 8.38
CA ASN A 173 3.70 14.12 8.17
C ASN A 173 4.59 13.08 8.86
N LYS A 174 5.93 13.19 8.76
CA LYS A 174 6.85 12.32 9.51
C LYS A 174 6.60 12.38 11.03
N PHE A 175 6.36 13.57 11.60
CA PHE A 175 6.00 13.70 13.02
C PHE A 175 4.64 13.11 13.37
N LYS A 176 3.63 13.26 12.49
CA LYS A 176 2.33 12.61 12.69
C LYS A 176 2.47 11.09 12.70
N ASP A 177 3.26 10.54 11.77
CA ASP A 177 3.53 9.11 11.68
C ASP A 177 4.25 8.59 12.94
N ASP A 178 5.16 9.37 13.55
CA ASP A 178 5.76 9.04 14.84
C ASP A 178 4.72 8.92 15.95
N ILE A 179 3.83 9.91 16.05
CA ILE A 179 2.79 9.96 17.08
C ILE A 179 1.82 8.79 16.89
N GLU A 180 1.42 8.50 15.65
CA GLU A 180 0.54 7.38 15.34
C GLU A 180 1.20 6.04 15.66
N TRP A 181 2.49 5.89 15.34
CA TRP A 181 3.27 4.70 15.69
C TRP A 181 3.37 4.49 17.20
N LEU A 182 3.62 5.55 17.98
CA LEU A 182 3.62 5.48 19.45
C LEU A 182 2.24 5.06 20.00
N LYS A 183 1.16 5.63 19.47
CA LYS A 183 -0.21 5.24 19.84
C LYS A 183 -0.51 3.78 19.50
N ASP A 184 -0.01 3.28 18.36
CA ASP A 184 -0.15 1.86 18.00
C ASP A 184 0.60 0.96 18.99
N LEU A 185 1.83 1.33 19.38
CA LEU A 185 2.56 0.59 20.41
C LEU A 185 1.80 0.53 21.73
N GLU A 186 1.24 1.64 22.18
CA GLU A 186 0.42 1.68 23.42
C GLU A 186 -0.80 0.76 23.33
N LYS A 187 -1.49 0.76 22.19
CA LYS A 187 -2.61 -0.16 21.94
C LYS A 187 -2.16 -1.63 21.96
N ARG A 188 -1.02 -1.95 21.35
CA ARG A 188 -0.44 -3.32 21.33
C ARG A 188 0.01 -3.78 22.72
N LYS A 189 0.53 -2.88 23.55
CA LYS A 189 0.84 -3.17 24.97
C LYS A 189 -0.41 -3.47 25.79
N SER A 190 -1.49 -2.75 25.50
CA SER A 190 -2.77 -2.91 26.20
C SER A 190 -3.48 -4.21 25.80
N ASN A 191 -3.40 -4.59 24.51
CA ASN A 191 -4.00 -5.81 23.98
C ASN A 191 -3.02 -6.57 23.06
N PRO A 192 -2.14 -7.42 23.63
CA PRO A 192 -1.12 -8.13 22.87
C PRO A 192 -1.72 -9.26 22.01
N LYS A 193 -1.46 -9.23 20.71
CA LYS A 193 -1.95 -10.18 19.70
C LYS A 193 -0.84 -10.94 18.97
N SER A 194 0.42 -10.61 19.23
CA SER A 194 1.59 -11.24 18.64
C SER A 194 2.62 -11.61 19.71
N GLU A 195 3.48 -12.58 19.41
CA GLU A 195 4.64 -12.90 20.26
C GLU A 195 5.58 -11.68 20.41
N ASP A 196 5.66 -10.83 19.38
CA ASP A 196 6.42 -9.58 19.45
C ASP A 196 5.79 -8.54 20.39
N ASP A 197 4.46 -8.56 20.57
CA ASP A 197 3.78 -7.67 21.51
C ASP A 197 4.15 -8.03 22.95
N PHE A 198 4.25 -9.33 23.24
CA PHE A 198 4.74 -9.79 24.55
C PHE A 198 6.21 -9.40 24.76
N ARG A 199 7.06 -9.44 23.73
CA ARG A 199 8.45 -8.93 23.83
C ARG A 199 8.50 -7.45 24.14
N LEU A 200 7.61 -6.66 23.55
CA LEU A 200 7.47 -5.23 23.84
C LEU A 200 7.12 -5.01 25.32
N ILE A 201 6.15 -5.76 25.84
CA ILE A 201 5.75 -5.66 27.26
C ILE A 201 6.91 -6.07 28.19
N PHE A 202 7.66 -7.13 27.87
CA PHE A 202 8.85 -7.52 28.65
C PHE A 202 9.98 -6.47 28.59
N SER A 203 10.16 -5.82 27.45
CA SER A 203 11.11 -4.70 27.30
C SER A 203 10.72 -3.51 28.17
N ASP A 204 9.45 -3.14 28.20
CA ASP A 204 8.96 -2.09 29.09
C ASP A 204 9.12 -2.45 30.57
N LEU A 205 8.87 -3.71 30.93
CA LEU A 205 9.12 -4.22 32.28
C LEU A 205 10.60 -4.07 32.66
N GLN A 206 11.53 -4.35 31.73
CA GLN A 206 12.96 -4.15 31.97
C GLN A 206 13.32 -2.67 32.11
N LYS A 207 12.71 -1.77 31.32
CA LYS A 207 12.90 -0.32 31.45
C LYS A 207 12.43 0.18 32.81
N TRP A 208 11.23 -0.24 33.23
CA TRP A 208 10.69 0.06 34.55
C TRP A 208 11.64 -0.44 35.66
N TRP A 209 12.06 -1.70 35.59
CA TRP A 209 12.97 -2.29 36.57
C TRP A 209 14.29 -1.51 36.67
N ASN A 210 14.88 -1.13 35.52
CA ASN A 210 16.10 -0.33 35.48
C ASN A 210 15.91 1.07 36.12
N CYS A 211 14.76 1.71 35.93
CA CYS A 211 14.45 3.01 36.53
C CYS A 211 14.28 2.90 38.05
N GLU A 212 13.47 1.93 38.52
CA GLU A 212 13.25 1.71 39.96
C GLU A 212 14.53 1.30 40.68
N SER A 213 15.31 0.38 40.09
CA SER A 213 16.57 -0.09 40.66
C SER A 213 17.56 1.06 40.84
N LYS A 214 17.65 1.97 39.85
CA LYS A 214 18.45 3.20 39.97
C LYS A 214 17.94 4.10 41.09
N GLY A 215 16.64 4.41 41.12
CA GLY A 215 16.05 5.24 42.17
C GLY A 215 16.25 4.68 43.58
N ILE A 216 16.14 3.36 43.76
CA ILE A 216 16.42 2.69 45.04
C ILE A 216 17.90 2.79 45.41
N SER A 217 18.80 2.59 44.44
CA SER A 217 20.25 2.64 44.66
C SER A 217 20.78 4.03 45.03
N GLU A 218 20.11 5.09 44.56
CA GLU A 218 20.47 6.47 44.87
C GLU A 218 20.02 6.89 46.27
N VAL A 219 18.88 6.38 46.75
CA VAL A 219 18.23 6.84 48.00
C VAL A 219 18.55 5.96 49.21
N ARG A 220 18.63 4.63 49.01
CA ARG A 220 18.68 3.65 50.13
C ARG A 220 20.03 2.94 50.17
N SER A 221 20.49 2.61 51.37
CA SER A 221 21.73 1.85 51.58
C SER A 221 21.57 0.76 52.65
N GLY A 222 22.50 -0.20 52.70
CA GLY A 222 22.54 -1.22 53.75
C GLY A 222 21.36 -2.21 53.73
N ALA A 223 20.73 -2.42 54.90
CA ALA A 223 19.61 -3.35 55.07
C ALA A 223 18.33 -2.85 54.37
N ASP A 224 18.06 -1.55 54.44
CA ASP A 224 16.89 -0.93 53.82
C ASP A 224 16.92 -1.03 52.30
N PHE A 225 18.12 -0.93 51.70
CA PHE A 225 18.32 -1.19 50.27
C PHE A 225 17.94 -2.63 49.90
N LYS A 226 18.38 -3.62 50.69
CA LYS A 226 18.06 -5.03 50.42
C LYS A 226 16.56 -5.31 50.55
N ALA A 227 15.91 -4.73 51.57
CA ALA A 227 14.46 -4.84 51.75
C ALA A 227 13.70 -4.19 50.58
N ALA A 228 14.12 -3.00 50.15
CA ALA A 228 13.55 -2.30 49.00
C ALA A 228 13.68 -3.10 47.70
N MET A 229 14.88 -3.65 47.45
CA MET A 229 15.15 -4.46 46.26
C MET A 229 14.33 -5.75 46.26
N TRP A 230 14.15 -6.38 47.41
CA TRP A 230 13.28 -7.55 47.55
C TRP A 230 11.81 -7.22 47.22
N LEU A 231 11.31 -6.07 47.68
CA LEU A 231 9.97 -5.60 47.30
C LEU A 231 9.84 -5.35 45.79
N LEU A 232 10.88 -4.77 45.17
CA LEU A 232 10.92 -4.57 43.72
C LEU A 232 10.86 -5.90 42.96
N ILE A 233 11.63 -6.90 43.41
CA ILE A 233 11.62 -8.25 42.81
C ILE A 233 10.24 -8.90 42.96
N ASN A 234 9.59 -8.80 44.12
CA ASN A 234 8.24 -9.35 44.29
C ASN A 234 7.23 -8.68 43.36
N ALA A 235 7.31 -7.35 43.20
CA ALA A 235 6.47 -6.63 42.25
C ALA A 235 6.76 -7.06 40.80
N GLU A 236 8.02 -7.35 40.46
CA GLU A 236 8.42 -7.89 39.17
C GLU A 236 7.79 -9.28 38.93
N VAL A 237 7.88 -10.18 39.91
CA VAL A 237 7.31 -11.53 39.82
C VAL A 237 5.80 -11.49 39.55
N LEU A 238 5.06 -10.64 40.26
CA LEU A 238 3.62 -10.47 40.04
C LEU A 238 3.30 -9.98 38.63
N LYS A 239 4.07 -9.01 38.11
CA LYS A 239 3.92 -8.52 36.73
C LYS A 239 4.24 -9.61 35.70
N ILE A 240 5.30 -10.39 35.92
CA ILE A 240 5.66 -11.51 35.04
C ILE A 240 4.55 -12.57 35.03
N GLU A 241 3.98 -12.87 36.19
CA GLU A 241 2.86 -13.81 36.31
C GLU A 241 1.65 -13.32 35.49
N GLU A 242 1.26 -12.06 35.64
CA GLU A 242 0.16 -11.46 34.88
C GLU A 242 0.41 -11.52 33.36
N ILE A 243 1.63 -11.17 32.92
CA ILE A 243 2.03 -11.25 31.50
C ILE A 243 1.93 -12.70 31.00
N ASN A 244 2.41 -13.66 31.78
CA ASN A 244 2.37 -15.08 31.41
C ASN A 244 0.94 -15.63 31.35
N GLN A 245 0.05 -15.21 32.26
CA GLN A 245 -1.37 -15.57 32.19
C GLN A 245 -2.01 -15.06 30.88
N ARG A 246 -1.79 -13.80 30.52
CA ARG A 246 -2.25 -13.23 29.24
C ARG A 246 -1.66 -13.96 28.04
N LYS A 247 -0.36 -14.31 28.10
CA LYS A 247 0.33 -15.07 27.06
C LYS A 247 -0.23 -16.48 26.89
N ASN A 248 -0.59 -17.15 27.98
CA ASN A 248 -1.20 -18.48 27.94
C ASN A 248 -2.58 -18.43 27.27
N LEU A 249 -3.43 -17.45 27.62
CA LEU A 249 -4.71 -17.21 26.96
C LEU A 249 -4.52 -16.96 25.46
N PHE A 250 -3.57 -16.09 25.10
CA PHE A 250 -3.21 -15.83 23.71
C PHE A 250 -2.76 -17.08 22.95
N GLN A 251 -1.92 -17.93 23.56
CA GLN A 251 -1.46 -19.17 22.93
C GLN A 251 -2.60 -20.16 22.69
N LEU A 252 -3.56 -20.26 23.63
CA LEU A 252 -4.75 -21.10 23.47
C LEU A 252 -5.61 -20.60 22.30
N GLU A 253 -5.88 -19.30 22.22
CA GLU A 253 -6.63 -18.69 21.12
C GLU A 253 -5.91 -18.84 19.78
N LYS A 254 -4.59 -18.58 19.74
CA LYS A 254 -3.77 -18.77 18.54
C LYS A 254 -3.78 -20.23 18.08
N CYS A 255 -3.73 -21.18 19.02
CA CYS A 255 -3.83 -22.61 18.69
C CYS A 255 -5.20 -22.92 18.05
N PHE A 256 -6.28 -22.41 18.64
CA PHE A 256 -7.63 -22.58 18.10
C PHE A 256 -7.78 -21.98 16.70
N GLN A 257 -7.43 -20.70 16.52
CA GLN A 257 -7.46 -20.01 15.23
C GLN A 257 -6.55 -20.70 14.19
N SER A 258 -5.40 -21.23 14.60
CA SER A 258 -4.52 -21.96 13.70
C SER A 258 -5.19 -23.23 13.19
N ARG A 259 -5.86 -24.01 14.06
CA ARG A 259 -6.59 -25.23 13.66
C ARG A 259 -7.72 -24.91 12.69
N GLU A 260 -8.50 -23.86 12.99
CA GLU A 260 -9.57 -23.39 12.11
C GLU A 260 -9.02 -22.95 10.76
N LYS A 261 -7.96 -22.12 10.72
CA LYS A 261 -7.28 -21.72 9.48
C LYS A 261 -6.80 -22.93 8.68
N PHE A 262 -6.21 -23.95 9.31
CA PHE A 262 -5.77 -25.16 8.63
C PHE A 262 -6.94 -25.90 7.96
N LEU A 263 -8.06 -26.07 8.65
CA LEU A 263 -9.24 -26.74 8.10
C LEU A 263 -9.92 -25.89 7.02
N LYS A 264 -9.95 -24.56 7.19
CA LYS A 264 -10.46 -23.64 6.18
C LYS A 264 -9.68 -23.75 4.87
N ILE A 265 -8.35 -23.74 4.94
CA ILE A 265 -7.51 -23.92 3.74
C ILE A 265 -7.77 -25.29 3.08
N ALA A 266 -7.96 -26.35 3.88
CA ALA A 266 -8.29 -27.67 3.34
C ALA A 266 -9.68 -27.73 2.66
N ALA A 267 -10.62 -26.89 3.11
CA ALA A 267 -11.97 -26.78 2.59
C ALA A 267 -12.09 -25.85 1.37
N GLU A 268 -11.06 -25.08 1.04
CA GLU A 268 -11.10 -24.14 -0.08
C GLU A 268 -11.17 -24.86 -1.45
N PRO A 269 -11.97 -24.35 -2.40
CA PRO A 269 -12.05 -24.92 -3.74
C PRO A 269 -10.73 -24.76 -4.48
N LYS A 270 -10.38 -25.73 -5.32
CA LYS A 270 -9.13 -25.70 -6.08
C LYS A 270 -9.24 -24.71 -7.23
N MET A 271 -8.24 -23.83 -7.36
CA MET A 271 -8.17 -22.86 -8.46
C MET A 271 -7.43 -23.46 -9.65
N TRP A 272 -8.14 -23.81 -10.71
CA TRP A 272 -7.54 -24.27 -11.97
C TRP A 272 -7.37 -23.08 -12.91
N LYS A 273 -6.11 -22.77 -13.25
CA LYS A 273 -5.80 -21.71 -14.20
C LYS A 273 -5.94 -22.23 -15.63
N THR A 274 -6.93 -21.72 -16.35
CA THR A 274 -7.05 -21.85 -17.82
C THR A 274 -6.36 -20.66 -18.48
N LYS A 275 -6.07 -20.74 -19.79
CA LYS A 275 -5.39 -19.68 -20.56
C LYS A 275 -6.03 -18.27 -20.46
N LYS A 276 -7.32 -18.17 -20.09
CA LYS A 276 -8.04 -16.89 -19.95
C LYS A 276 -8.58 -16.64 -18.54
N ASN A 277 -9.10 -17.68 -17.85
CA ASN A 277 -9.78 -17.54 -16.57
C ASN A 277 -9.27 -18.56 -15.56
N ALA A 278 -9.43 -18.28 -14.26
CA ALA A 278 -9.31 -19.28 -13.20
C ALA A 278 -10.69 -19.86 -12.87
N VAL A 279 -10.82 -21.18 -12.88
CA VAL A 279 -12.05 -21.90 -12.55
C VAL A 279 -11.92 -22.50 -11.15
N GLN A 280 -12.94 -22.33 -10.32
CA GLN A 280 -13.05 -22.99 -9.02
C GLN A 280 -13.59 -24.41 -9.22
N VAL A 281 -12.84 -25.39 -8.75
CA VAL A 281 -13.20 -26.81 -8.85
C VAL A 281 -13.38 -27.38 -7.45
N GLU A 282 -14.60 -27.82 -7.19
CA GLU A 282 -14.94 -28.61 -6.01
C GLU A 282 -14.91 -30.10 -6.39
N THR A 283 -14.12 -30.87 -5.65
CA THR A 283 -14.00 -32.33 -5.76
C THR A 283 -14.70 -32.99 -4.57
N SER A 284 -14.94 -34.30 -4.65
CA SER A 284 -15.52 -35.04 -3.52
C SER A 284 -14.66 -34.92 -2.23
N THR A 285 -13.34 -34.80 -2.37
CA THR A 285 -12.41 -34.61 -1.25
C THR A 285 -12.48 -33.20 -0.65
N THR A 286 -12.66 -32.14 -1.47
CA THR A 286 -12.87 -30.78 -0.95
C THR A 286 -14.24 -30.62 -0.29
N LEU A 287 -15.29 -31.23 -0.84
CA LEU A 287 -16.62 -31.27 -0.19
C LEU A 287 -16.55 -31.98 1.17
N ARG A 288 -15.82 -33.10 1.26
CA ARG A 288 -15.56 -33.77 2.55
C ARG A 288 -14.79 -32.87 3.51
N ALA A 289 -13.73 -32.19 3.05
CA ALA A 289 -12.95 -31.28 3.90
C ALA A 289 -13.80 -30.11 4.42
N ARG A 290 -14.71 -29.59 3.59
CA ARG A 290 -15.69 -28.56 3.97
C ARG A 290 -16.64 -29.05 5.06
N TYR A 291 -17.21 -30.24 4.89
CA TYR A 291 -18.05 -30.84 5.93
C TYR A 291 -17.29 -31.04 7.25
N VAL A 292 -16.04 -31.51 7.20
CA VAL A 292 -15.17 -31.66 8.38
C VAL A 292 -14.90 -30.31 9.06
N HIS A 293 -14.70 -29.25 8.28
CA HIS A 293 -14.52 -27.89 8.79
C HIS A 293 -15.78 -27.36 9.48
N GLU A 294 -16.96 -27.52 8.87
CA GLU A 294 -18.26 -27.12 9.43
C GLU A 294 -18.58 -27.89 10.72
N LEU A 295 -18.33 -29.21 10.75
CA LEU A 295 -18.43 -30.01 11.97
C LEU A 295 -17.45 -29.53 13.05
N TYR A 296 -16.21 -29.18 12.71
CA TYR A 296 -15.25 -28.69 13.70
C TYR A 296 -15.69 -27.34 14.28
N GLN A 297 -16.21 -26.44 13.43
CA GLN A 297 -16.72 -25.14 13.86
C GLN A 297 -17.89 -25.31 14.83
N THR A 298 -18.90 -26.12 14.46
CA THR A 298 -20.04 -26.40 15.35
C THR A 298 -19.61 -27.06 16.64
N LEU A 299 -18.67 -28.01 16.57
CA LEU A 299 -18.18 -28.68 17.77
C LEU A 299 -17.40 -27.74 18.70
N SER A 300 -16.78 -26.69 18.17
CA SER A 300 -15.96 -25.78 18.96
C SER A 300 -16.66 -24.51 19.44
N MET A 301 -17.92 -24.28 19.06
CA MET A 301 -18.68 -23.12 19.54
C MET A 301 -18.91 -23.20 21.06
N LYS A 302 -18.51 -22.16 21.79
CA LYS A 302 -18.71 -22.06 23.26
C LYS A 302 -20.19 -21.92 23.64
N TYR A 303 -20.95 -21.21 22.81
CA TYR A 303 -22.36 -20.91 23.04
C TYR A 303 -23.18 -21.59 21.94
N ILE A 304 -23.53 -22.86 22.17
CA ILE A 304 -24.35 -23.65 21.25
C ILE A 304 -25.57 -24.15 22.01
N SER A 305 -26.72 -24.22 21.34
CA SER A 305 -27.91 -24.79 21.97
C SER A 305 -27.70 -26.30 22.21
N PRO A 306 -28.24 -26.87 23.30
CA PRO A 306 -28.17 -28.30 23.55
C PRO A 306 -28.66 -29.15 22.37
N ARG A 307 -29.66 -28.66 21.63
CA ARG A 307 -30.24 -29.36 20.47
C ARG A 307 -29.25 -29.42 19.31
N ASP A 308 -28.72 -28.27 18.90
CA ASP A 308 -27.76 -28.19 17.79
C ASP A 308 -26.47 -28.94 18.13
N ARG A 309 -26.08 -28.96 19.41
CA ARG A 309 -24.93 -29.73 19.90
C ARG A 309 -25.15 -31.22 19.75
N VAL A 310 -26.32 -31.73 20.16
CA VAL A 310 -26.69 -33.14 20.02
C VAL A 310 -26.78 -33.53 18.53
N GLU A 311 -27.31 -32.65 17.68
CA GLU A 311 -27.33 -32.85 16.23
C GLU A 311 -25.91 -32.96 15.65
N ALA A 312 -25.02 -32.02 16.00
CA ALA A 312 -23.62 -32.05 15.56
C ALA A 312 -22.88 -33.32 16.02
N LEU A 313 -23.13 -33.80 17.25
CA LEU A 313 -22.56 -35.05 17.76
C LEU A 313 -23.15 -36.28 17.06
N THR A 314 -24.42 -36.25 16.67
CA THR A 314 -25.06 -37.32 15.90
C THR A 314 -24.48 -37.39 14.50
N ASN A 315 -24.34 -36.24 13.83
CA ASN A 315 -23.67 -36.10 12.54
C ASN A 315 -22.20 -36.58 12.60
N LEU A 316 -21.49 -36.26 13.68
CA LEU A 316 -20.15 -36.77 13.94
C LEU A 316 -20.15 -38.30 14.02
N LYS A 317 -21.07 -38.92 14.76
CA LYS A 317 -21.16 -40.39 14.85
C LYS A 317 -21.40 -41.02 13.49
N GLU A 318 -22.33 -40.48 12.71
CA GLU A 318 -22.61 -40.97 11.36
C GLU A 318 -21.39 -40.87 10.44
N PHE A 319 -20.65 -39.76 10.54
CA PHE A 319 -19.43 -39.55 9.77
C PHE A 319 -18.29 -40.51 10.15
N LEU A 320 -18.25 -40.99 11.40
CA LEU A 320 -17.25 -41.92 11.90
C LEU A 320 -17.51 -43.38 11.51
N LYS A 321 -18.77 -43.78 11.25
CA LYS A 321 -19.17 -45.17 10.93
C LYS A 321 -18.30 -45.89 9.90
N PRO A 322 -17.85 -45.25 8.79
CA PRO A 322 -17.02 -45.92 7.78
C PRO A 322 -15.58 -46.25 8.24
N TYR A 323 -15.14 -45.74 9.38
CA TYR A 323 -13.75 -45.80 9.82
C TYR A 323 -13.60 -46.55 11.15
N HIS A 324 -12.89 -47.66 11.11
CA HIS A 324 -12.62 -48.47 12.31
C HIS A 324 -11.19 -48.25 12.80
N SER A 325 -11.05 -47.54 13.92
CA SER A 325 -9.76 -47.30 14.57
C SER A 325 -9.98 -46.96 16.04
N LYS A 326 -8.97 -47.23 16.88
CA LYS A 326 -9.00 -46.84 18.30
C LYS A 326 -9.33 -45.35 18.51
N LEU A 327 -8.99 -44.49 17.55
CA LEU A 327 -9.29 -43.05 17.64
C LEU A 327 -10.77 -42.76 17.38
N THR A 328 -11.37 -43.43 16.38
CA THR A 328 -12.78 -43.26 16.02
C THR A 328 -13.71 -43.89 17.06
N ASP A 329 -13.35 -45.06 17.60
CA ASP A 329 -14.10 -45.71 18.69
C ASP A 329 -14.15 -44.82 19.96
N ASN A 330 -13.00 -44.24 20.33
CA ASN A 330 -12.92 -43.31 21.46
C ASN A 330 -13.77 -42.04 21.21
N LEU A 331 -13.76 -41.51 19.99
CA LEU A 331 -14.60 -40.36 19.62
C LEU A 331 -16.09 -40.71 19.71
N GLU A 332 -16.50 -41.86 19.20
CA GLU A 332 -17.89 -42.31 19.23
C GLU A 332 -18.40 -42.53 20.65
N GLN A 333 -17.59 -43.14 21.52
CA GLN A 333 -17.92 -43.32 22.94
C GLN A 333 -18.07 -41.98 23.67
N LEU A 334 -17.16 -41.03 23.44
CA LEU A 334 -17.24 -39.71 24.06
C LEU A 334 -18.43 -38.91 23.54
N ALA A 335 -18.71 -38.98 22.23
CA ALA A 335 -19.88 -38.34 21.63
C ALA A 335 -21.19 -38.91 22.19
N SER A 336 -21.30 -40.24 22.29
CA SER A 336 -22.48 -40.91 22.86
C SER A 336 -22.68 -40.52 24.33
N ARG A 337 -21.60 -40.48 25.11
CA ARG A 337 -21.63 -40.02 26.51
C ARG A 337 -22.07 -38.56 26.62
N GLU A 338 -21.61 -37.68 25.74
CA GLU A 338 -22.02 -36.28 25.77
C GLU A 338 -23.51 -36.13 25.41
N ILE A 339 -24.02 -36.89 24.42
CA ILE A 339 -25.45 -36.91 24.06
C ILE A 339 -26.29 -37.35 25.26
N ASP A 340 -25.93 -38.45 25.93
CA ASP A 340 -26.66 -38.96 27.10
C ASP A 340 -26.72 -37.94 28.24
N LEU A 341 -25.63 -37.19 28.46
CA LEU A 341 -25.58 -36.15 29.49
C LEU A 341 -26.45 -34.94 29.13
N HIS A 342 -26.54 -34.57 27.85
CA HIS A 342 -27.46 -33.53 27.40
C HIS A 342 -28.92 -33.97 27.54
N LEU A 343 -29.24 -35.22 27.19
CA LEU A 343 -30.59 -35.78 27.35
C LEU A 343 -31.03 -35.83 28.82
N ARG A 344 -30.09 -36.00 29.74
CA ARG A 344 -30.31 -35.96 31.20
C ARG A 344 -30.39 -34.54 31.78
N GLY A 345 -30.25 -33.49 30.96
CA GLY A 345 -30.35 -32.10 31.39
C GLY A 345 -29.14 -31.57 32.18
N VAL A 346 -27.95 -32.18 32.01
CA VAL A 346 -26.72 -31.67 32.64
C VAL A 346 -26.37 -30.29 32.07
N LYS A 347 -26.01 -29.34 32.94
CA LYS A 347 -25.62 -27.98 32.53
C LYS A 347 -24.35 -28.03 31.66
N SER A 348 -24.32 -27.24 30.59
CA SER A 348 -23.19 -27.15 29.65
C SER A 348 -21.86 -26.78 30.30
N SER A 349 -21.87 -25.97 31.37
CA SER A 349 -20.67 -25.60 32.14
C SER A 349 -19.93 -26.79 32.74
N HIS A 350 -20.63 -27.89 33.06
CA HIS A 350 -20.00 -29.11 33.59
C HIS A 350 -19.44 -30.03 32.50
N LEU A 351 -19.72 -29.73 31.22
CA LEU A 351 -19.31 -30.54 30.07
C LEU A 351 -18.07 -29.98 29.35
N GLU A 352 -17.54 -28.83 29.77
CA GLU A 352 -16.42 -28.14 29.09
C GLU A 352 -15.20 -29.05 28.88
N GLY A 353 -14.83 -29.85 29.89
CA GLY A 353 -13.71 -30.78 29.79
C GLY A 353 -13.95 -31.90 28.76
N LEU A 354 -15.18 -32.43 28.71
CA LEU A 354 -15.59 -33.47 27.75
C LEU A 354 -15.63 -32.90 26.33
N GLN A 355 -16.22 -31.72 26.16
CA GLN A 355 -16.29 -30.98 24.90
C GLN A 355 -14.90 -30.68 24.35
N THR A 356 -14.00 -30.18 25.21
CA THR A 356 -12.60 -29.90 24.84
C THR A 356 -11.87 -31.17 24.40
N ARG A 357 -12.10 -32.29 25.09
CA ARG A 357 -11.52 -33.59 24.71
C ARG A 357 -12.03 -34.08 23.35
N ILE A 358 -13.34 -33.98 23.10
CA ILE A 358 -13.96 -34.36 21.82
C ILE A 358 -13.41 -33.49 20.69
N CYS A 359 -13.36 -32.17 20.85
CA CYS A 359 -12.80 -31.26 19.85
C CYS A 359 -11.31 -31.53 19.57
N ASN A 360 -10.50 -31.82 20.60
CA ASN A 360 -9.08 -32.15 20.44
C ASN A 360 -8.89 -33.49 19.69
N LEU A 361 -9.67 -34.52 20.03
CA LEU A 361 -9.62 -35.81 19.33
C LEU A 361 -10.14 -35.69 17.90
N PHE A 362 -11.20 -34.91 17.67
CA PHE A 362 -11.71 -34.65 16.34
C PHE A 362 -10.70 -33.88 15.50
N TRP A 363 -9.97 -32.92 16.07
CA TRP A 363 -8.83 -32.30 15.39
C TRP A 363 -7.75 -33.33 14.99
N GLN A 364 -7.40 -34.27 15.88
CA GLN A 364 -6.42 -35.33 15.56
C GLN A 364 -6.93 -36.25 14.43
N PHE A 365 -8.23 -36.55 14.41
CA PHE A 365 -8.90 -37.24 13.32
C PHE A 365 -8.76 -36.44 12.02
N SER A 366 -9.23 -35.20 12.01
CA SER A 366 -9.29 -34.32 10.84
C SER A 366 -7.92 -33.98 10.26
N LYS A 367 -6.85 -34.05 11.07
CA LYS A 367 -5.47 -33.81 10.62
C LYS A 367 -4.88 -34.98 9.82
N LYS A 368 -5.36 -36.21 10.01
CA LYS A 368 -4.78 -37.40 9.34
C LYS A 368 -5.24 -37.46 7.87
N PRO A 369 -4.31 -37.59 6.91
CA PRO A 369 -4.65 -37.71 5.48
C PRO A 369 -5.55 -38.88 5.13
N THR A 370 -5.55 -39.95 5.94
CA THR A 370 -6.43 -41.11 5.78
C THR A 370 -7.91 -40.74 5.88
N PHE A 371 -8.24 -39.74 6.69
CA PHE A 371 -9.62 -39.32 6.96
C PHE A 371 -9.98 -38.04 6.21
N ASN A 372 -9.02 -37.11 6.08
CA ASN A 372 -9.16 -35.90 5.28
C ASN A 372 -8.02 -35.81 4.24
N PRO A 373 -8.26 -36.28 3.00
CA PRO A 373 -7.23 -36.31 1.95
C PRO A 373 -6.62 -34.94 1.62
N GLU A 374 -7.39 -33.85 1.72
CA GLU A 374 -6.88 -32.49 1.43
C GLU A 374 -5.80 -32.05 2.42
N MET A 375 -5.73 -32.66 3.62
CA MET A 375 -4.65 -32.40 4.57
C MET A 375 -3.29 -32.86 4.07
N GLN A 376 -3.22 -33.77 3.10
CA GLN A 376 -1.95 -34.20 2.50
C GLN A 376 -1.23 -33.05 1.78
N LEU A 377 -1.98 -32.09 1.23
CA LEU A 377 -1.40 -30.91 0.57
C LEU A 377 -0.80 -29.92 1.58
N LEU A 378 -1.37 -29.89 2.80
CA LEU A 378 -0.98 -28.96 3.86
C LEU A 378 0.09 -29.53 4.80
N THR A 379 0.07 -30.84 5.01
CA THR A 379 1.17 -31.54 5.69
C THR A 379 2.33 -31.65 4.72
N LYS A 380 3.48 -31.03 5.06
CA LYS A 380 4.73 -31.13 4.30
C LYS A 380 5.31 -32.56 4.37
N ILE A 381 4.56 -33.58 4.00
CA ILE A 381 5.08 -34.92 3.75
C ILE A 381 5.71 -34.85 2.36
N LYS A 382 7.04 -34.78 2.35
CA LYS A 382 7.86 -34.69 1.15
C LYS A 382 7.45 -35.79 0.16
N LYS A 383 7.21 -35.41 -1.10
CA LYS A 383 7.29 -36.36 -2.22
C LYS A 383 8.70 -36.95 -2.24
N ASN A 384 8.82 -38.24 -2.57
CA ASN A 384 10.10 -38.94 -2.69
C ASN A 384 11.06 -38.15 -3.60
N GLY A 385 12.22 -37.73 -3.08
CA GLY A 385 13.25 -36.96 -3.83
C GLY A 385 13.76 -35.67 -3.18
N ALA A 386 13.39 -35.34 -1.95
CA ALA A 386 13.87 -34.13 -1.27
C ALA A 386 15.33 -34.25 -0.74
N PRO A 387 16.07 -33.13 -0.61
CA PRO A 387 17.46 -33.12 -0.13
C PRO A 387 17.59 -33.76 1.27
N PRO A 388 18.80 -34.26 1.61
CA PRO A 388 19.06 -34.94 2.87
C PRO A 388 18.62 -34.07 4.05
N LEU A 389 17.94 -34.71 4.99
CA LEU A 389 17.51 -34.08 6.22
C LEU A 389 18.64 -34.21 7.24
N HIS A 390 19.14 -33.10 7.73
CA HIS A 390 20.06 -33.11 8.86
C HIS A 390 19.26 -33.13 10.15
N ILE A 391 19.55 -34.12 11.00
CA ILE A 391 19.03 -34.19 12.36
C ILE A 391 20.03 -33.45 13.24
N MET A 392 19.62 -32.30 13.76
CA MET A 392 20.47 -31.44 14.57
C MET A 392 19.93 -31.35 15.98
N CYS A 393 20.80 -31.39 16.98
CA CYS A 393 20.42 -31.22 18.37
C CYS A 393 20.68 -29.79 18.86
N CYS A 394 19.70 -29.20 19.55
CA CYS A 394 19.90 -27.92 20.23
C CYS A 394 20.75 -28.12 21.49
N ALA A 395 21.86 -27.39 21.63
CA ALA A 395 22.74 -27.55 22.80
C ALA A 395 22.05 -27.18 24.12
N ALA A 396 21.10 -26.23 24.09
CA ALA A 396 20.36 -25.75 25.27
C ALA A 396 19.24 -26.70 25.71
N CYS A 397 18.25 -27.00 24.85
CA CYS A 397 17.10 -27.83 25.23
C CYS A 397 17.25 -29.33 24.94
N LYS A 398 18.34 -29.75 24.29
CA LYS A 398 18.59 -31.13 23.86
C LYS A 398 17.50 -31.74 22.96
N CYS A 399 16.60 -30.92 22.40
CA CYS A 399 15.61 -31.38 21.42
C CYS A 399 16.25 -31.54 20.03
N PHE A 400 15.81 -32.58 19.33
CA PHE A 400 16.18 -32.84 17.94
C PHE A 400 15.29 -32.08 16.96
N TYR A 401 15.90 -31.49 15.95
CA TYR A 401 15.23 -30.75 14.88
C TYR A 401 15.60 -31.34 13.52
N ILE A 402 14.59 -31.47 12.66
CA ILE A 402 14.74 -31.92 11.28
C ILE A 402 14.89 -30.68 10.39
N LEU A 403 16.05 -30.52 9.77
CA LEU A 403 16.36 -29.36 8.95
C LEU A 403 16.61 -29.78 7.49
N PRO A 404 16.02 -29.07 6.51
CA PRO A 404 16.41 -29.19 5.12
C PRO A 404 17.88 -28.77 4.94
N ALA A 405 18.67 -29.48 4.14
CA ALA A 405 20.05 -29.10 3.81
C ALA A 405 20.19 -27.65 3.30
N ASP A 406 19.16 -27.13 2.63
CA ASP A 406 19.14 -25.76 2.07
C ASP A 406 18.62 -24.69 3.03
N SER A 407 18.38 -25.01 4.31
CA SER A 407 17.86 -23.99 5.24
C SER A 407 18.95 -22.98 5.57
N THR A 408 18.88 -21.81 4.94
CA THR A 408 19.67 -20.59 5.22
C THR A 408 19.32 -19.95 6.57
N ASP A 409 18.91 -20.73 7.57
CA ASP A 409 18.68 -20.23 8.92
C ASP A 409 20.05 -20.01 9.58
N GLU A 410 20.38 -18.76 9.89
CA GLU A 410 21.70 -18.27 10.34
C GLU A 410 22.32 -19.00 11.51
N VAL A 411 21.49 -19.64 12.33
CA VAL A 411 21.92 -20.39 13.51
C VAL A 411 22.72 -21.65 13.11
N LEU A 412 22.63 -22.08 11.85
CA LEU A 412 23.02 -23.43 11.44
C LEU A 412 24.31 -23.53 10.62
N GLY A 413 24.85 -22.40 10.13
CA GLY A 413 25.96 -22.38 9.17
C GLY A 413 27.29 -22.94 9.69
N LYS A 414 27.51 -22.93 11.01
CA LYS A 414 28.75 -23.47 11.64
C LYS A 414 28.57 -24.86 12.25
N SER A 415 27.33 -25.39 12.30
CA SER A 415 26.97 -26.56 13.10
C SER A 415 26.88 -27.88 12.34
N ILE A 416 26.88 -27.85 11.01
CA ILE A 416 26.60 -29.05 10.17
C ILE A 416 27.66 -30.14 10.39
N ILE A 417 28.89 -29.79 10.74
CA ILE A 417 29.99 -30.74 10.97
C ILE A 417 29.86 -31.47 12.32
N GLN A 418 29.14 -30.89 13.29
CA GLN A 418 29.13 -31.38 14.68
C GLN A 418 27.76 -31.94 15.14
N ASN A 419 26.74 -32.02 14.26
CA ASN A 419 25.37 -32.46 14.57
C ASN A 419 24.67 -31.72 15.73
N TYR A 420 25.23 -30.62 16.22
CA TYR A 420 24.61 -29.76 17.23
C TYR A 420 24.71 -28.29 16.83
N PHE A 421 23.69 -27.50 17.18
CA PHE A 421 23.70 -26.05 17.05
C PHE A 421 23.45 -25.39 18.40
N THR A 422 23.88 -24.14 18.55
CA THR A 422 23.94 -23.47 19.86
C THR A 422 22.57 -23.40 20.54
N LYS A 423 21.59 -22.74 19.91
CA LYS A 423 20.27 -22.50 20.50
C LYS A 423 19.17 -22.49 19.46
N CYS A 424 18.03 -23.12 19.74
CA CYS A 424 16.86 -23.06 18.84
C CYS A 424 16.07 -21.78 19.01
N LYS A 425 15.25 -21.44 18.01
CA LYS A 425 14.38 -20.26 18.03
C LYS A 425 13.54 -20.20 19.32
N LYS A 426 13.07 -21.35 19.82
CA LYS A 426 12.36 -21.42 21.11
C LYS A 426 13.25 -21.05 22.29
N CYS A 427 14.46 -21.61 22.39
CA CYS A 427 15.41 -21.27 23.46
C CYS A 427 15.83 -19.80 23.41
N ILE A 428 16.10 -19.26 22.21
CA ILE A 428 16.44 -17.84 22.03
C ILE A 428 15.31 -16.94 22.52
N ASN A 429 14.06 -17.30 22.21
CA ASN A 429 12.89 -16.54 22.66
C ASN A 429 12.74 -16.59 24.19
N ILE A 430 12.91 -17.78 24.79
CA ILE A 430 12.83 -17.95 26.24
C ILE A 430 13.93 -17.16 26.95
N GLU A 431 15.16 -17.21 26.46
CA GLU A 431 16.27 -16.44 27.03
C GLU A 431 16.05 -14.93 26.92
N ASN A 432 15.46 -14.48 25.80
CA ASN A 432 15.12 -13.09 25.65
C ASN A 432 14.04 -12.67 26.65
N GLU A 433 12.99 -13.47 26.84
CA GLU A 433 11.95 -13.16 27.83
C GLU A 433 12.48 -13.21 29.28
N ALA A 434 13.37 -14.18 29.56
CA ALA A 434 13.89 -14.38 30.90
C ALA A 434 14.86 -13.27 31.32
N TRP A 435 15.90 -12.98 30.52
CA TRP A 435 17.05 -12.17 30.97
C TRP A 435 17.39 -10.97 30.08
N ILE A 436 17.26 -11.08 28.74
CA ILE A 436 17.73 -10.00 27.84
C ILE A 436 16.69 -8.89 27.70
N ARG A 437 15.41 -9.28 27.60
CA ARG A 437 14.19 -8.47 27.48
C ARG A 437 14.32 -7.32 26.49
N LYS A 438 14.86 -7.60 25.31
CA LYS A 438 14.96 -6.62 24.22
C LYS A 438 13.84 -6.83 23.20
N ASP A 439 13.23 -5.73 22.79
CA ASP A 439 12.29 -5.69 21.68
C ASP A 439 12.99 -5.27 20.38
N LEU A 440 12.31 -5.54 19.25
CA LEU A 440 12.84 -5.29 17.91
C LEU A 440 12.02 -4.24 17.15
N GLU A 441 11.04 -3.59 17.79
CA GLU A 441 10.08 -2.72 17.10
C GLU A 441 10.76 -1.46 16.53
N LEU A 442 11.71 -0.87 17.27
CA LEU A 442 12.53 0.24 16.77
C LEU A 442 13.31 -0.16 15.50
N TYR A 443 13.99 -1.30 15.51
CA TYR A 443 14.78 -1.74 14.35
C TYR A 443 13.91 -2.15 13.17
N LYS A 444 12.73 -2.74 13.41
CA LYS A 444 11.73 -2.99 12.37
C LYS A 444 11.28 -1.68 11.72
N ARG A 445 11.09 -0.63 12.53
CA ARG A 445 10.72 0.69 12.04
C ARG A 445 11.82 1.30 11.18
N ILE A 446 13.05 1.34 11.68
CA ILE A 446 14.22 1.85 10.94
C ILE A 446 14.38 1.10 9.61
N LEU A 447 14.23 -0.23 9.62
CA LEU A 447 14.29 -1.05 8.40
C LEU A 447 13.18 -0.69 7.40
N LYS A 448 11.95 -0.50 7.87
CA LYS A 448 10.82 -0.09 7.01
C LYS A 448 11.04 1.28 6.39
N LEU A 449 11.50 2.26 7.18
CA LEU A 449 11.81 3.60 6.68
C LEU A 449 12.91 3.54 5.63
N LEU A 450 13.98 2.81 5.92
CA LEU A 450 15.08 2.61 4.99
C LEU A 450 14.62 1.98 3.67
N ILE A 451 13.80 0.92 3.73
CA ILE A 451 13.26 0.29 2.50
C ILE A 451 12.42 1.31 1.71
N SER A 452 11.57 2.09 2.40
CA SER A 452 10.72 3.09 1.74
C SER A 452 11.51 4.24 1.11
N GLU A 453 12.65 4.63 1.68
CA GLU A 453 13.52 5.67 1.12
C GLU A 453 14.32 5.14 -0.07
N GLU A 454 14.82 3.92 0.02
CA GLU A 454 15.57 3.26 -1.05
C GLU A 454 14.69 2.90 -2.25
N GLU A 455 13.40 2.60 -2.04
CA GLU A 455 12.44 2.38 -3.13
C GLU A 455 12.14 3.64 -3.95
N LYS A 456 12.37 4.84 -3.39
CA LYS A 456 12.27 6.11 -4.13
C LYS A 456 13.46 6.34 -5.06
N MET A 457 14.58 5.67 -4.80
CA MET A 457 15.80 5.81 -5.59
C MET A 457 15.75 4.90 -6.84
N PRO A 458 16.42 5.28 -7.93
CA PRO A 458 16.42 4.47 -9.15
C PRO A 458 17.17 3.15 -8.99
N THR A 459 18.15 3.07 -8.07
CA THR A 459 18.89 1.85 -7.79
C THR A 459 18.26 1.09 -6.64
N LYS A 460 17.81 -0.15 -6.92
CA LYS A 460 17.18 -1.04 -5.94
C LYS A 460 18.22 -2.02 -5.42
N SER A 461 18.70 -1.80 -4.20
CA SER A 461 19.67 -2.70 -3.58
C SER A 461 18.99 -3.98 -3.10
N SER A 462 19.35 -5.12 -3.71
CA SER A 462 18.79 -6.45 -3.36
C SER A 462 19.05 -6.88 -1.91
N ILE A 463 20.11 -6.35 -1.28
CA ILE A 463 20.50 -6.70 0.11
C ILE A 463 19.46 -6.28 1.16
N LEU A 464 18.66 -5.24 0.89
CA LEU A 464 17.68 -4.71 1.86
C LEU A 464 16.60 -5.71 2.22
N TYR A 465 16.12 -6.44 1.21
CA TYR A 465 15.09 -7.47 1.39
C TYR A 465 15.63 -8.73 2.08
N THR A 466 16.95 -8.84 2.23
CA THR A 466 17.62 -9.93 2.94
C THR A 466 17.86 -9.62 4.42
N LEU A 467 17.88 -8.33 4.80
CA LEU A 467 18.15 -7.89 6.18
C LEU A 467 17.00 -8.25 7.13
N GLN A 468 17.38 -8.68 8.33
CA GLN A 468 16.45 -8.89 9.43
C GLN A 468 16.54 -7.77 10.46
N PRO A 469 15.51 -7.57 11.31
CA PRO A 469 15.54 -6.55 12.35
C PRO A 469 16.73 -6.69 13.33
N ASN A 470 17.18 -7.91 13.59
CA ASN A 470 18.37 -8.17 14.41
C ASN A 470 19.66 -7.63 13.77
N ASP A 471 19.74 -7.63 12.44
CA ASP A 471 20.89 -7.11 11.70
C ASP A 471 20.98 -5.59 11.82
N ILE A 472 19.82 -4.92 11.73
CA ILE A 472 19.70 -3.48 11.97
C ILE A 472 20.02 -3.16 13.43
N GLY A 473 19.56 -3.98 14.38
CA GLY A 473 19.96 -3.85 15.79
C GLY A 473 21.46 -3.97 16.00
N HIS A 474 22.14 -4.89 15.31
CA HIS A 474 23.60 -4.98 15.38
C HIS A 474 24.27 -3.72 14.81
N LEU A 475 23.81 -3.22 13.67
CA LEU A 475 24.30 -1.99 13.05
C LEU A 475 24.15 -0.79 13.99
N VAL A 476 22.96 -0.57 14.52
CA VAL A 476 22.66 0.60 15.37
C VAL A 476 23.37 0.48 16.71
N ASP A 477 23.27 -0.66 17.40
CA ASP A 477 23.73 -0.80 18.78
C ASP A 477 25.24 -0.95 18.91
N LYS A 478 25.83 -1.85 18.11
CA LYS A 478 27.22 -2.26 18.30
C LYS A 478 28.16 -1.44 17.44
N ILE A 479 27.78 -1.18 16.19
CA ILE A 479 28.65 -0.47 15.25
C ILE A 479 28.53 1.03 15.50
N TRP A 480 27.32 1.57 15.47
CA TRP A 480 27.05 3.00 15.61
C TRP A 480 26.77 3.46 17.06
N LYS A 481 26.73 2.55 18.04
CA LYS A 481 26.58 2.87 19.48
C LYS A 481 25.33 3.70 19.81
N HIS A 482 24.23 3.48 19.10
CA HIS A 482 22.94 4.19 19.25
C HIS A 482 23.05 5.71 19.16
N GLN A 483 23.97 6.23 18.36
CA GLN A 483 24.20 7.66 18.24
C GLN A 483 24.30 8.08 16.78
N SER A 484 23.80 9.28 16.48
CA SER A 484 24.06 9.90 15.18
C SER A 484 25.57 10.15 15.02
N CYS A 485 26.08 9.94 13.81
CA CYS A 485 27.50 10.07 13.52
C CYS A 485 27.98 11.53 13.57
N ILE A 486 27.07 12.48 13.35
CA ILE A 486 27.36 13.90 13.16
C ILE A 486 27.07 14.66 14.46
N SER A 487 25.82 14.67 14.93
CA SER A 487 25.42 15.36 16.16
C SER A 487 25.64 14.59 17.47
N GLY A 488 25.86 13.27 17.43
CA GLY A 488 25.92 12.42 18.63
C GLY A 488 24.58 12.27 19.37
N SER A 489 23.46 12.58 18.71
CA SER A 489 22.12 12.50 19.31
C SER A 489 21.69 11.04 19.52
N LYS A 490 20.92 10.80 20.58
CA LYS A 490 20.42 9.47 21.00
C LYS A 490 18.89 9.33 20.85
N ASN A 491 18.27 10.21 20.07
CA ASN A 491 16.81 10.22 19.92
C ASN A 491 16.36 9.08 19.00
N ASP A 492 15.90 7.97 19.58
CA ASP A 492 15.53 6.74 18.84
C ASP A 492 14.55 6.97 17.67
N LEU A 493 13.64 7.94 17.78
CA LEU A 493 12.63 8.25 16.75
C LEU A 493 13.21 9.03 15.55
N GLU A 494 14.29 9.79 15.77
CA GLU A 494 14.90 10.66 14.76
C GLU A 494 16.02 9.96 13.98
N LEU A 495 16.54 8.83 14.50
CA LEU A 495 17.64 8.09 13.89
C LEU A 495 17.19 7.33 12.63
N GLU A 496 17.84 7.61 11.52
CA GLU A 496 17.64 7.01 10.20
C GLU A 496 18.99 6.51 9.64
N LEU A 497 18.94 5.45 8.82
CA LEU A 497 20.11 4.89 8.16
C LEU A 497 20.17 5.37 6.71
N THR A 498 21.22 6.09 6.34
CA THR A 498 21.38 6.70 5.01
C THR A 498 22.63 6.18 4.30
N ARG A 499 22.76 6.42 2.98
CA ARG A 499 23.96 6.04 2.21
C ARG A 499 25.14 6.94 2.57
N PHE A 500 26.33 6.35 2.77
CA PHE A 500 27.56 7.14 2.91
C PHE A 500 28.00 7.72 1.56
N ASP A 501 28.01 6.87 0.53
CA ASP A 501 28.29 7.19 -0.86
C ASP A 501 27.01 7.04 -1.69
N MET A 502 26.51 8.15 -2.23
CA MET A 502 25.23 8.19 -2.97
C MET A 502 25.27 7.42 -4.29
N ASP A 503 26.46 7.32 -4.89
CA ASP A 503 26.66 6.67 -6.20
C ASP A 503 26.65 5.14 -6.08
N LYS A 504 26.79 4.61 -4.87
CA LYS A 504 26.73 3.18 -4.58
C LYS A 504 25.42 2.82 -3.91
N ASP A 505 25.01 1.58 -4.14
CA ASP A 505 23.86 1.00 -3.47
C ASP A 505 24.04 0.96 -1.95
N TRP A 506 22.92 1.02 -1.24
CA TRP A 506 22.93 0.89 0.21
C TRP A 506 23.44 -0.49 0.60
N MET A 507 24.41 -0.52 1.52
CA MET A 507 24.94 -1.74 2.11
C MET A 507 25.29 -1.47 3.58
N PRO A 508 25.38 -2.50 4.44
CA PRO A 508 25.84 -2.33 5.83
C PRO A 508 27.24 -1.70 5.97
N TRP A 509 28.05 -1.74 4.91
CA TRP A 509 29.37 -1.10 4.80
C TRP A 509 29.37 0.10 3.82
N ASN A 510 28.20 0.67 3.54
CA ASN A 510 27.98 1.93 2.84
C ASN A 510 26.83 2.70 3.51
N CYS A 511 26.76 2.67 4.84
CA CYS A 511 25.68 3.30 5.60
C CYS A 511 26.21 4.33 6.60
N LEU A 512 25.35 5.25 7.01
CA LEU A 512 25.55 6.17 8.12
C LEU A 512 24.30 6.17 9.01
N LEU A 513 24.48 6.22 10.33
CA LEU A 513 23.38 6.45 11.28
C LEU A 513 23.29 7.94 11.60
N VAL A 514 22.19 8.57 11.24
CA VAL A 514 22.07 10.03 11.11
C VAL A 514 20.67 10.46 11.55
N THR A 515 20.48 11.69 12.02
CA THR A 515 19.14 12.21 12.31
C THR A 515 18.40 12.61 11.03
N ARG A 516 17.07 12.63 11.06
CA ARG A 516 16.22 13.15 9.97
C ARG A 516 16.68 14.48 9.38
N GLN A 517 17.03 15.44 10.24
CA GLN A 517 17.47 16.76 9.80
C GLN A 517 18.81 16.69 9.06
N GLU A 518 19.73 15.90 9.58
CA GLU A 518 21.02 15.66 8.95
C GLU A 518 20.87 14.89 7.64
N THR A 519 19.95 13.92 7.54
CA THR A 519 19.63 13.21 6.28
C THR A 519 19.22 14.19 5.18
N VAL A 520 18.33 15.14 5.51
CA VAL A 520 17.88 16.19 4.57
C VAL A 520 19.02 17.14 4.21
N ALA A 521 19.92 17.45 5.15
CA ALA A 521 21.10 18.26 4.86
C ALA A 521 22.08 17.51 3.93
N LEU A 522 22.30 16.22 4.19
CA LEU A 522 23.20 15.37 3.40
C LEU A 522 22.67 15.11 1.99
N SER A 523 21.35 15.06 1.78
CA SER A 523 20.79 14.88 0.42
C SER A 523 20.94 16.13 -0.45
N LYS A 524 20.97 17.32 0.16
CA LYS A 524 21.17 18.60 -0.54
C LYS A 524 22.62 18.83 -1.00
N ILE A 525 23.58 18.16 -0.36
CA ILE A 525 25.01 18.32 -0.67
C ILE A 525 25.44 17.29 -1.72
N PRO A 526 25.76 17.69 -2.96
CA PRO A 526 26.23 16.78 -4.00
C PRO A 526 27.54 16.09 -3.60
N ASN A 527 27.71 14.85 -4.04
CA ASN A 527 28.92 14.05 -3.80
C ASN A 527 30.12 14.75 -4.44
N SER A 528 30.94 15.38 -3.60
CA SER A 528 32.34 15.68 -3.92
C SER A 528 33.20 14.99 -2.88
N GLU A 529 34.44 14.63 -3.23
CA GLU A 529 35.42 14.10 -2.27
C GLU A 529 35.67 15.06 -1.08
N ILE A 530 35.13 16.27 -1.12
CA ILE A 530 35.23 17.34 -0.13
C ILE A 530 34.10 17.25 0.93
N LYS A 531 33.06 16.43 0.73
CA LYS A 531 31.86 16.40 1.60
C LYS A 531 32.15 16.09 3.08
N TYR A 532 33.19 15.30 3.36
CA TYR A 532 33.54 14.88 4.71
C TYR A 532 35.04 15.11 4.99
N ASP A 533 35.36 15.50 6.23
CA ASP A 533 36.73 15.61 6.70
C ASP A 533 37.44 14.24 6.70
N LYS A 534 38.76 14.23 6.49
CA LYS A 534 39.59 13.01 6.41
C LYS A 534 39.46 12.16 7.67
N LYS A 535 39.51 12.77 8.86
CA LYS A 535 39.36 12.06 10.14
C LYS A 535 37.99 11.39 10.27
N PHE A 536 36.93 12.07 9.82
CA PHE A 536 35.58 11.52 9.84
C PHE A 536 35.45 10.31 8.90
N LYS A 537 35.99 10.41 7.68
CA LYS A 537 36.02 9.29 6.74
C LYS A 537 36.75 8.08 7.29
N GLU A 538 37.92 8.27 7.91
CA GLU A 538 38.69 7.18 8.52
C GLU A 538 37.88 6.45 9.61
N ASN A 539 37.19 7.20 10.48
CA ASN A 539 36.33 6.63 11.50
C ASN A 539 35.15 5.83 10.89
N VAL A 540 34.47 6.41 9.89
CA VAL A 540 33.37 5.73 9.18
C VAL A 540 33.86 4.46 8.48
N PHE A 541 35.03 4.49 7.83
CA PHE A 541 35.61 3.31 7.20
C PHE A 541 35.96 2.22 8.21
N GLN A 542 36.47 2.57 9.40
CA GLN A 542 36.68 1.60 10.47
C GLN A 542 35.37 0.91 10.87
N LYS A 543 34.27 1.67 10.97
CA LYS A 543 32.93 1.14 11.24
C LYS A 543 32.39 0.26 10.11
N HIS A 544 32.63 0.63 8.86
CA HIS A 544 32.27 -0.21 7.72
C HIS A 544 33.08 -1.51 7.67
N ILE A 545 34.36 -1.50 8.06
CA ILE A 545 35.18 -2.71 8.20
C ILE A 545 34.64 -3.60 9.32
N GLU A 546 34.27 -3.02 10.46
CA GLU A 546 33.62 -3.74 11.57
C GLU A 546 32.31 -4.40 11.13
N ALA A 547 31.47 -3.66 10.39
CA ALA A 547 30.24 -4.18 9.79
C ALA A 547 30.52 -5.33 8.84
N ARG A 548 31.46 -5.14 7.91
CA ARG A 548 31.81 -6.17 6.93
C ARG A 548 32.30 -7.45 7.60
N ARG A 549 33.13 -7.35 8.64
CA ARG A 549 33.59 -8.51 9.42
C ARG A 549 32.40 -9.25 10.02
N TYR A 550 31.47 -8.56 10.67
CA TYR A 550 30.28 -9.19 11.24
C TYR A 550 29.41 -9.87 10.16
N PHE A 551 29.01 -9.13 9.12
CA PHE A 551 28.13 -9.65 8.07
C PHE A 551 28.79 -10.75 7.23
N SER A 552 30.12 -10.80 7.13
CA SER A 552 30.84 -11.92 6.50
C SER A 552 30.72 -13.24 7.24
N THR A 553 30.40 -13.22 8.54
CA THR A 553 30.15 -14.45 9.30
C THR A 553 28.79 -15.08 9.00
N ILE A 554 27.92 -14.34 8.33
CA ILE A 554 26.53 -14.72 8.07
C ILE A 554 26.40 -15.21 6.62
N PRO A 555 26.06 -16.49 6.40
CA PRO A 555 26.04 -17.10 5.06
C PRO A 555 25.16 -16.39 4.03
N ARG A 556 24.01 -15.83 4.44
CA ARG A 556 23.07 -15.14 3.52
C ARG A 556 23.64 -13.87 2.89
N PHE A 557 24.70 -13.29 3.46
CA PHE A 557 25.31 -12.06 2.94
C PHE A 557 26.57 -12.31 2.08
N LEU A 558 27.05 -13.56 2.00
CA LEU A 558 28.24 -13.92 1.21
C LEU A 558 28.17 -13.51 -0.27
N PRO A 559 27.05 -13.67 -1.01
CA PRO A 559 26.96 -13.25 -2.41
C PRO A 559 27.17 -11.76 -2.63
N TYR A 560 26.90 -10.94 -1.62
CA TYR A 560 27.04 -9.48 -1.70
C TYR A 560 28.47 -9.01 -1.34
N LEU A 561 29.28 -9.88 -0.74
CA LEU A 561 30.66 -9.58 -0.35
C LEU A 561 31.66 -9.83 -1.47
N THR A 562 31.38 -10.79 -2.35
CA THR A 562 32.27 -11.18 -3.47
C THR A 562 32.36 -10.11 -4.57
N ASN A 563 31.31 -9.31 -4.76
CA ASN A 563 31.20 -8.33 -5.85
C ASN A 563 32.13 -7.11 -5.74
N PHE A 564 32.93 -6.97 -4.67
CA PHE A 564 33.87 -5.86 -4.47
C PHE A 564 35.35 -6.24 -4.56
N SER A 565 35.68 -7.50 -4.79
CA SER A 565 37.07 -7.99 -4.77
C SER A 565 37.81 -7.89 -6.12
N CYS A 566 37.25 -7.24 -7.15
CA CYS A 566 37.83 -7.25 -8.50
C CYS A 566 38.29 -5.87 -9.04
N THR A 567 38.62 -4.89 -8.19
CA THR A 567 39.06 -3.56 -8.70
C THR A 567 40.34 -2.97 -8.12
N LYS A 568 41.08 -3.67 -7.25
CA LYS A 568 42.40 -3.18 -6.80
C LYS A 568 43.36 -4.32 -6.50
N GLU A 569 43.90 -4.93 -7.54
CA GLU A 569 45.16 -5.71 -7.51
C GLU A 569 45.47 -6.12 -8.96
N ASN A 570 46.02 -5.20 -9.76
CA ASN A 570 46.73 -5.51 -11.01
C ASN A 570 47.52 -4.27 -11.48
N THR A 571 48.39 -3.76 -10.62
CA THR A 571 49.49 -2.87 -11.02
C THR A 571 50.75 -3.17 -10.22
N VAL A 572 51.20 -4.44 -10.23
CA VAL A 572 52.62 -4.77 -9.97
C VAL A 572 53.02 -5.96 -10.84
N SER A 573 54.04 -5.74 -11.66
CA SER A 573 54.88 -6.71 -12.39
C SER A 573 54.28 -7.42 -13.63
N ARG A 574 54.66 -6.93 -14.82
CA ARG A 574 55.36 -7.70 -15.89
C ARG A 574 55.47 -6.89 -17.18
N ARG A 575 56.45 -5.98 -17.24
CA ARG A 575 57.60 -6.01 -18.17
C ARG A 575 58.45 -4.76 -17.93
#